data_AF-A0A6G2DB73-F1
#
_entry.id   AF-A0A6G2DB73-F1
#
_cell.length_a   1.000
_cell.length_b   1.000
_cell.length_c   1.000
_cell.angle_alpha   90.00
_cell.angle_beta   90.00
_cell.angle_gamma   90.00
#
_symmetry.space_group_name_H-M   'P 1'
#
loop_
_entity.id
_entity.type
_entity.pdbx_description
1 polymer ?
#
loop_
_entity_poly.entity_id
_entity_poly.type
_entity_poly.pdbx_seq_one_letter_code
_entity_poly.pdbx_strand_id
1 'polypeptide(L)'
;RALAGVPEAKDKVKAAYHLAQEPFKQALGLWYAREKFSPEAKADVEKKVATMIDVYKERLLKNDWLTPETCKQAIVKLNVIKPYIGYPEELPARYKDKVVNGTASLFENALAFARVEIKHSWSKWNQPVDYKEWGMPAHMVNAYYNPQKNLIVFPAAILQAPFYDLHQSSSANYGGIGAVIAHEISHAFDTNGASFDENGSLKDWWTESDYAAFKEKTQKVIDQFDGQDSYGATINGKLTVSENVADLGGIAAALEAAKREADFSAEEFFYNFGRIWRMKGRPEFMKLLASVDVHAP
;
A
#
# COMPACT_ATOMS: atom_id res chain seq x y z
N ARG A 1 -22.42 -12.99 1.18
CA ARG A 1 -22.75 -13.47 2.55
C ARG A 1 -22.31 -14.91 2.73
N ALA A 2 -22.88 -15.87 1.98
CA ALA A 2 -22.47 -17.28 2.02
C ALA A 2 -20.95 -17.48 1.83
N LEU A 3 -20.35 -16.85 0.80
CA LEU A 3 -18.91 -16.95 0.54
C LEU A 3 -17.99 -16.46 1.67
N ALA A 4 -18.50 -15.63 2.58
CA ALA A 4 -17.71 -15.06 3.68
C ALA A 4 -18.20 -15.53 5.07
N GLY A 5 -19.12 -16.49 5.11
CA GLY A 5 -19.67 -17.02 6.37
C GLY A 5 -20.44 -15.99 7.20
N VAL A 6 -20.90 -14.89 6.60
CA VAL A 6 -21.56 -13.80 7.34
C VAL A 6 -23.03 -14.15 7.56
N PRO A 7 -23.50 -14.30 8.82
CA PRO A 7 -24.84 -14.81 9.11
C PRO A 7 -25.95 -13.81 8.76
N GLU A 8 -25.69 -12.52 8.99
CA GLU A 8 -26.68 -11.45 8.83
C GLU A 8 -26.20 -10.41 7.81
N ALA A 9 -27.14 -9.59 7.32
CA ALA A 9 -26.77 -8.46 6.49
C ALA A 9 -25.98 -7.43 7.30
N LYS A 10 -25.18 -6.60 6.60
CA LYS A 10 -24.55 -5.44 7.22
C LYS A 10 -25.64 -4.54 7.83
N ASP A 11 -25.37 -4.02 9.02
CA ASP A 11 -26.21 -3.01 9.67
C ASP A 11 -26.63 -1.90 8.69
N LYS A 12 -27.88 -1.45 8.78
CA LYS A 12 -28.47 -0.51 7.83
C LYS A 12 -27.78 0.86 7.86
N VAL A 13 -27.39 1.34 9.04
CA VAL A 13 -26.68 2.63 9.18
C VAL A 13 -25.30 2.52 8.56
N LYS A 14 -24.57 1.43 8.84
CA LYS A 14 -23.26 1.16 8.23
C LYS A 14 -23.37 1.02 6.71
N ALA A 15 -24.40 0.34 6.20
CA ALA A 15 -24.65 0.22 4.76
C ALA A 15 -24.94 1.58 4.11
N ALA A 16 -25.81 2.39 4.73
CA ALA A 16 -26.12 3.74 4.27
C ALA A 16 -24.88 4.64 4.28
N TYR A 17 -24.04 4.55 5.31
CA TYR A 17 -22.77 5.26 5.38
C TYR A 17 -21.86 4.91 4.19
N HIS A 18 -21.60 3.62 3.94
CA HIS A 18 -20.75 3.22 2.82
C HIS A 18 -21.30 3.66 1.46
N LEU A 19 -22.63 3.60 1.29
CA LEU A 19 -23.26 4.05 0.06
C LEU A 19 -23.13 5.56 -0.13
N ALA A 20 -23.36 6.34 0.93
CA ALA A 20 -23.30 7.80 0.89
C ALA A 20 -21.86 8.32 0.75
N GLN A 21 -20.88 7.68 1.40
CA GLN A 21 -19.50 8.15 1.35
C GLN A 21 -18.81 7.86 0.01
N GLU A 22 -19.17 6.81 -0.73
CA GLU A 22 -18.44 6.40 -1.93
C GLU A 22 -18.30 7.51 -3.00
N PRO A 23 -19.37 8.21 -3.42
CA PRO A 23 -19.23 9.32 -4.37
C PRO A 23 -18.45 10.51 -3.78
N PHE A 24 -18.39 10.66 -2.46
CA PHE A 24 -17.76 11.79 -1.76
C PHE A 24 -16.47 11.41 -1.02
N LYS A 25 -15.89 10.24 -1.29
CA LYS A 25 -14.85 9.65 -0.44
C LYS A 25 -13.60 10.53 -0.29
N GLN A 26 -13.16 11.22 -1.36
CA GLN A 26 -12.01 12.14 -1.25
C GLN A 26 -12.36 13.38 -0.41
N ALA A 27 -13.59 13.89 -0.50
CA ALA A 27 -14.04 15.02 0.32
C ALA A 27 -14.11 14.64 1.81
N LEU A 28 -14.69 13.48 2.12
CA LEU A 28 -14.71 12.95 3.47
C LEU A 28 -13.30 12.67 4.01
N GLY A 29 -12.42 12.11 3.18
CA GLY A 29 -11.03 11.85 3.54
C GLY A 29 -10.26 13.13 3.84
N LEU A 30 -10.39 14.16 2.99
CA LEU A 30 -9.72 15.43 3.22
C LEU A 30 -10.21 16.12 4.50
N TRP A 31 -11.52 16.06 4.77
CA TRP A 31 -12.06 16.51 6.06
C TRP A 31 -11.46 15.71 7.22
N TYR A 32 -11.48 14.38 7.15
CA TYR A 32 -10.90 13.52 8.18
C TYR A 32 -9.44 13.87 8.49
N ALA A 33 -8.63 14.05 7.45
CA ALA A 33 -7.21 14.34 7.63
C ALA A 33 -6.99 15.69 8.33
N ARG A 34 -7.75 16.73 7.96
CA ARG A 34 -7.68 18.04 8.63
C ARG A 34 -8.06 17.99 10.11
N GLU A 35 -8.97 17.09 10.46
CA GLU A 35 -9.47 16.95 11.84
C GLU A 35 -8.62 15.99 12.70
N LYS A 36 -7.93 15.01 12.07
CA LYS A 36 -7.35 13.85 12.77
C LYS A 36 -5.85 13.65 12.53
N PHE A 37 -5.24 14.32 11.57
CA PHE A 37 -3.84 14.11 11.21
C PHE A 37 -3.03 15.41 11.34
N SER A 38 -2.03 15.40 12.23
CA SER A 38 -1.26 16.61 12.55
C SER A 38 -0.13 16.86 11.53
N PRO A 39 0.25 18.13 11.32
CA PRO A 39 1.45 18.45 10.52
C PRO A 39 2.74 17.84 11.08
N GLU A 40 2.83 17.68 12.40
CA GLU A 40 3.96 17.04 13.07
C GLU A 40 4.07 15.55 12.70
N ALA A 41 2.96 14.82 12.74
CA ALA A 41 2.91 13.43 12.30
C ALA A 41 3.28 13.28 10.82
N LYS A 42 2.82 14.22 9.96
CA LYS A 42 3.20 14.24 8.54
C LYS A 42 4.71 14.37 8.36
N ALA A 43 5.34 15.33 9.03
CA ALA A 43 6.77 15.58 8.93
C ALA A 43 7.61 14.40 9.45
N ASP A 44 7.20 13.76 10.54
CA ASP A 44 7.89 12.58 11.08
C ASP A 44 7.78 11.37 10.15
N VAL A 45 6.60 11.12 9.56
CA VAL A 45 6.42 10.04 8.57
C VAL A 45 7.22 10.32 7.30
N GLU A 46 7.25 11.56 6.80
CA GLU A 46 8.09 11.97 5.67
C GLU A 46 9.58 11.67 5.92
N LYS A 47 10.07 11.95 7.14
CA LYS A 47 11.45 11.61 7.55
C LYS A 47 11.70 10.10 7.56
N LYS A 48 10.75 9.31 8.06
CA LYS A 48 10.83 7.84 8.07
C LYS A 48 10.88 7.27 6.65
N VAL A 49 10.11 7.82 5.72
CA VAL A 49 10.17 7.45 4.30
C VAL A 49 11.53 7.76 3.70
N ALA A 50 12.07 8.96 3.93
CA ALA A 50 13.41 9.32 3.44
C ALA A 50 14.49 8.37 3.99
N THR A 51 14.42 8.06 5.28
CA THR A 51 15.34 7.11 5.93
C THR A 51 15.22 5.72 5.31
N MET A 52 14.00 5.26 5.01
CA MET A 52 13.79 3.95 4.39
C MET A 52 14.37 3.89 2.98
N ILE A 53 14.21 4.95 2.18
CA ILE A 53 14.80 5.04 0.84
C ILE A 53 16.33 4.92 0.93
N ASP A 54 16.97 5.58 1.90
CA ASP A 54 18.42 5.49 2.10
C ASP A 54 18.86 4.08 2.54
N VAL A 55 18.10 3.43 3.42
CA VAL A 55 18.33 2.02 3.79
C VAL A 55 18.28 1.11 2.57
N TYR A 56 17.30 1.27 1.67
CA TYR A 56 17.22 0.47 0.44
C TYR A 56 18.41 0.73 -0.49
N LYS A 57 18.85 1.99 -0.65
CA LYS A 57 20.04 2.30 -1.45
C LYS A 57 21.29 1.63 -0.88
N GLU A 58 21.49 1.69 0.43
CA GLU A 58 22.62 1.02 1.07
C GLU A 58 22.57 -0.50 0.91
N ARG A 59 21.38 -1.11 1.03
CA ARG A 59 21.19 -2.55 0.81
C ARG A 59 21.50 -2.93 -0.63
N LEU A 60 21.07 -2.14 -1.61
CA LEU A 60 21.42 -2.33 -3.02
C LEU A 60 22.93 -2.19 -3.23
N LEU A 61 23.60 -1.21 -2.63
CA LEU A 61 25.06 -1.07 -2.80
C LEU A 61 25.87 -2.20 -2.17
N LYS A 62 25.33 -2.88 -1.14
CA LYS A 62 25.97 -4.01 -0.45
C LYS A 62 25.54 -5.38 -0.98
N ASN A 63 24.61 -5.43 -1.94
CA ASN A 63 24.12 -6.68 -2.48
C ASN A 63 25.24 -7.42 -3.24
N ASP A 64 25.16 -8.75 -3.27
CA ASP A 64 26.21 -9.64 -3.80
C ASP A 64 25.80 -10.41 -5.07
N TRP A 65 24.61 -10.16 -5.60
CA TRP A 65 24.03 -10.96 -6.68
C TRP A 65 23.59 -10.15 -7.90
N LEU A 66 23.41 -8.84 -7.77
CA LEU A 66 23.17 -7.92 -8.88
C LEU A 66 24.49 -7.41 -9.43
N THR A 67 24.60 -7.36 -10.75
CA THR A 67 25.66 -6.59 -11.40
C THR A 67 25.59 -5.10 -11.03
N PRO A 68 26.73 -4.36 -11.14
CA PRO A 68 26.74 -2.92 -10.93
C PRO A 68 25.75 -2.13 -11.82
N GLU A 69 25.45 -2.66 -13.02
CA GLU A 69 24.54 -2.02 -13.97
C GLU A 69 23.08 -2.06 -13.48
N THR A 70 22.55 -3.24 -13.14
CA THR A 70 21.20 -3.38 -12.60
C THR A 70 21.05 -2.66 -11.26
N CYS A 71 22.08 -2.70 -10.40
CA CYS A 71 22.09 -1.95 -9.14
C CYS A 71 21.96 -0.44 -9.36
N LYS A 72 22.67 0.11 -10.35
CA LYS A 72 22.56 1.53 -10.73
C LYS A 72 21.14 1.88 -11.17
N GLN A 73 20.48 1.05 -11.98
CA GLN A 73 19.10 1.28 -12.42
C GLN A 73 18.11 1.22 -11.26
N ALA A 74 18.26 0.25 -10.35
CA ALA A 74 17.44 0.17 -9.14
C ALA A 74 17.56 1.43 -8.27
N ILE A 75 18.77 1.98 -8.12
CA ILE A 75 19.00 3.25 -7.40
C ILE A 75 18.38 4.44 -8.14
N VAL A 76 18.46 4.50 -9.47
CA VAL A 76 17.77 5.54 -10.27
C VAL A 76 16.27 5.50 -10.02
N LYS A 77 15.66 4.31 -10.02
CA LYS A 77 14.24 4.13 -9.70
C LYS A 77 13.88 4.58 -8.29
N LEU A 78 14.69 4.23 -7.28
CA LEU A 78 14.51 4.69 -5.90
C LEU A 78 14.61 6.21 -5.77
N ASN A 79 15.53 6.86 -6.49
CA ASN A 79 15.76 8.30 -6.39
C ASN A 79 14.56 9.14 -6.81
N VAL A 80 13.68 8.59 -7.66
CA VAL A 80 12.51 9.30 -8.19
C VAL A 80 11.18 8.75 -7.69
N ILE A 81 11.21 7.80 -6.73
CA ILE A 81 9.98 7.33 -6.09
C ILE A 81 9.29 8.49 -5.37
N LYS A 82 8.00 8.66 -5.60
CA LYS A 82 7.24 9.80 -5.04
C LYS A 82 6.44 9.35 -3.82
N PRO A 83 6.61 9.99 -2.64
CA PRO A 83 5.81 9.68 -1.48
C PRO A 83 4.61 10.61 -1.31
N TYR A 84 3.40 10.06 -1.19
CA TYR A 84 2.17 10.79 -0.89
C TYR A 84 1.71 10.46 0.53
N ILE A 85 1.85 11.43 1.44
CA ILE A 85 1.65 11.23 2.89
C ILE A 85 0.41 11.99 3.37
N GLY A 86 -0.51 11.28 4.01
CA GLY A 86 -1.70 11.84 4.64
C GLY A 86 -2.86 12.08 3.68
N TYR A 87 -2.79 13.14 2.87
CA TYR A 87 -3.94 13.62 2.09
C TYR A 87 -3.53 14.46 0.87
N PRO A 88 -4.38 14.54 -0.18
CA PRO A 88 -4.19 15.50 -1.27
C PRO A 88 -4.47 16.93 -0.80
N GLU A 89 -3.69 17.91 -1.30
CA GLU A 89 -3.87 19.33 -0.94
C GLU A 89 -5.20 19.91 -1.44
N GLU A 90 -5.71 19.40 -2.57
CA GLU A 90 -6.95 19.86 -3.20
C GLU A 90 -7.86 18.70 -3.63
N LEU A 91 -9.17 18.95 -3.64
CA LEU A 91 -10.14 18.00 -4.17
C LEU A 91 -10.17 18.04 -5.70
N PRO A 92 -10.40 16.89 -6.38
CA PRO A 92 -10.56 16.89 -7.82
C PRO A 92 -11.71 17.80 -8.27
N ALA A 93 -11.47 18.63 -9.29
CA ALA A 93 -12.43 19.65 -9.73
C ALA A 93 -13.85 19.11 -10.02
N ARG A 94 -13.94 17.86 -10.51
CA ARG A 94 -15.20 17.13 -10.79
C ARG A 94 -16.13 16.97 -9.58
N TYR A 95 -15.63 17.11 -8.35
CA TYR A 95 -16.46 17.04 -7.16
C TYR A 95 -17.53 18.13 -7.12
N LYS A 96 -17.32 19.25 -7.82
CA LYS A 96 -18.32 20.31 -7.98
C LYS A 96 -19.58 19.83 -8.73
N ASP A 97 -19.44 18.82 -9.57
CA ASP A 97 -20.54 18.27 -10.37
C ASP A 97 -21.33 17.18 -9.62
N LYS A 98 -20.90 16.82 -8.39
CA LYS A 98 -21.58 15.82 -7.55
C LYS A 98 -22.63 16.46 -6.66
N VAL A 99 -23.74 16.85 -7.26
CA VAL A 99 -24.87 17.49 -6.56
C VAL A 99 -25.95 16.46 -6.26
N VAL A 100 -26.37 16.37 -5.00
CA VAL A 100 -27.52 15.54 -4.59
C VAL A 100 -28.80 16.23 -5.02
N ASN A 101 -29.63 15.56 -5.81
CA ASN A 101 -30.97 16.02 -6.14
C ASN A 101 -31.98 15.49 -5.10
N GLY A 102 -32.55 16.39 -4.30
CA GLY A 102 -33.50 16.06 -3.23
C GLY A 102 -34.86 15.56 -3.71
N THR A 103 -35.20 15.71 -4.99
CA THR A 103 -36.44 15.15 -5.58
C THR A 103 -36.21 13.84 -6.32
N ALA A 104 -34.96 13.45 -6.56
CA ALA A 104 -34.61 12.21 -7.23
C ALA A 104 -34.51 11.04 -6.24
N SER A 105 -34.75 9.82 -6.73
CA SER A 105 -34.51 8.60 -5.98
C SER A 105 -33.02 8.39 -5.68
N LEU A 106 -32.73 7.50 -4.74
CA LEU A 106 -31.35 7.08 -4.41
C LEU A 106 -30.62 6.51 -5.64
N PHE A 107 -31.31 5.71 -6.46
CA PHE A 107 -30.75 5.11 -7.65
C PHE A 107 -30.40 6.16 -8.71
N GLU A 108 -31.27 7.14 -8.93
CA GLU A 108 -31.03 8.23 -9.89
C GLU A 108 -29.85 9.10 -9.47
N ASN A 109 -29.74 9.42 -8.18
CA ASN A 109 -28.57 10.12 -7.64
C ASN A 109 -27.28 9.30 -7.82
N ALA A 110 -27.31 8.00 -7.53
CA ALA A 110 -26.15 7.12 -7.73
C ALA A 110 -25.71 7.06 -9.20
N LEU A 111 -26.67 6.95 -10.14
CA LEU A 111 -26.38 6.99 -11.57
C LEU A 111 -25.81 8.34 -12.01
N ALA A 112 -26.30 9.46 -11.45
CA ALA A 112 -25.76 10.78 -11.73
C ALA A 112 -24.28 10.89 -11.32
N PHE A 113 -23.92 10.41 -10.12
CA PHE A 113 -22.52 10.39 -9.68
C PHE A 113 -21.65 9.46 -10.52
N ALA A 114 -22.16 8.30 -10.93
CA ALA A 114 -21.44 7.39 -11.82
C ALA A 114 -21.14 8.05 -13.18
N ARG A 115 -22.10 8.81 -13.74
CA ARG A 115 -21.89 9.56 -14.99
C ARG A 115 -20.78 10.61 -14.87
N VAL A 116 -20.66 11.29 -13.73
CA VAL A 116 -19.55 12.24 -13.47
C VAL A 116 -18.20 11.52 -13.49
N GLU A 117 -18.06 10.37 -12.84
CA GLU A 117 -16.81 9.61 -12.83
C GLU A 117 -16.47 8.99 -14.20
N ILE A 118 -17.47 8.51 -14.94
CA ILE A 118 -17.28 8.00 -16.31
C ILE A 118 -16.78 9.13 -17.23
N LYS A 119 -17.46 10.29 -17.21
CA LYS A 119 -17.06 11.47 -17.99
C LYS A 119 -15.63 11.89 -17.65
N HIS A 120 -15.27 11.91 -16.37
CA HIS A 120 -13.91 12.22 -15.94
C HIS A 120 -12.88 11.18 -16.40
N SER A 121 -13.21 9.90 -16.35
CA SER A 121 -12.32 8.83 -16.82
C SER A 121 -12.03 8.99 -18.32
N TRP A 122 -13.07 9.30 -19.11
CA TRP A 122 -12.92 9.54 -20.55
C TRP A 122 -12.18 10.84 -20.86
N SER A 123 -12.30 11.88 -20.03
CA SER A 123 -11.56 13.13 -20.23
C SER A 123 -10.05 12.99 -20.06
N LYS A 124 -9.55 11.87 -19.51
CA LYS A 124 -8.11 11.58 -19.36
C LYS A 124 -7.48 11.05 -20.65
N TRP A 125 -8.28 10.65 -21.64
CA TRP A 125 -7.76 10.16 -22.91
C TRP A 125 -6.95 11.24 -23.64
N ASN A 126 -5.77 10.87 -24.13
CA ASN A 126 -4.84 11.77 -24.83
C ASN A 126 -4.46 13.02 -24.00
N GLN A 127 -4.46 12.90 -22.67
CA GLN A 127 -3.98 13.92 -21.73
C GLN A 127 -2.72 13.43 -21.01
N PRO A 128 -1.87 14.34 -20.50
CA PRO A 128 -0.79 13.98 -19.61
C PRO A 128 -1.29 13.25 -18.36
N VAL A 129 -0.45 12.40 -17.78
CA VAL A 129 -0.76 11.72 -16.52
C VAL A 129 -0.91 12.75 -15.41
N ASP A 130 -2.06 12.73 -14.73
CA ASP A 130 -2.29 13.56 -13.55
C ASP A 130 -1.67 12.90 -12.31
N TYR A 131 -0.69 13.58 -11.72
CA TYR A 131 -0.05 13.17 -10.48
C TYR A 131 -0.80 13.69 -9.24
N LYS A 132 -1.68 14.69 -9.36
CA LYS A 132 -2.40 15.24 -8.21
C LYS A 132 -3.47 14.30 -7.66
N GLU A 133 -3.95 13.36 -8.48
CA GLU A 133 -5.02 12.44 -8.08
C GLU A 133 -4.50 11.23 -7.29
N TRP A 134 -5.10 11.01 -6.12
CA TRP A 134 -4.87 9.88 -5.24
C TRP A 134 -5.83 8.73 -5.54
N GLY A 135 -5.32 7.49 -5.49
CA GLY A 135 -6.11 6.27 -5.66
C GLY A 135 -6.96 5.91 -4.43
N MET A 136 -6.49 6.30 -3.24
CA MET A 136 -7.18 6.07 -1.96
C MET A 136 -7.56 7.41 -1.30
N PRO A 137 -8.70 7.50 -0.62
CA PRO A 137 -9.04 8.66 0.19
C PRO A 137 -8.29 8.62 1.54
N ALA A 138 -8.02 9.79 2.10
CA ALA A 138 -7.19 9.91 3.31
C ALA A 138 -7.75 9.20 4.57
N HIS A 139 -9.06 8.91 4.63
CA HIS A 139 -9.67 8.16 5.74
C HIS A 139 -9.63 6.64 5.56
N MET A 140 -9.01 6.14 4.48
CA MET A 140 -8.83 4.70 4.26
C MET A 140 -7.64 4.18 5.07
N VAL A 141 -7.84 3.12 5.84
CA VAL A 141 -6.74 2.42 6.53
C VAL A 141 -6.14 1.40 5.56
N ASN A 142 -5.20 1.86 4.75
CA ASN A 142 -4.44 1.03 3.81
C ASN A 142 -3.19 1.81 3.32
N ALA A 143 -2.35 1.21 2.49
CA ALA A 143 -1.28 1.87 1.72
C ALA A 143 -1.22 1.25 0.32
N TYR A 144 -0.47 1.86 -0.61
CA TYR A 144 -0.20 1.24 -1.91
C TYR A 144 1.01 1.82 -2.64
N TYR A 145 1.59 0.99 -3.50
CA TYR A 145 2.49 1.36 -4.58
C TYR A 145 1.77 1.36 -5.93
N ASN A 146 2.07 2.35 -6.77
CA ASN A 146 1.65 2.39 -8.17
C ASN A 146 2.87 2.33 -9.09
N PRO A 147 3.09 1.21 -9.81
CA PRO A 147 4.25 1.06 -10.68
C PRO A 147 4.26 2.06 -11.85
N GLN A 148 3.09 2.39 -12.41
CA GLN A 148 2.97 3.31 -13.56
C GLN A 148 3.27 4.78 -13.21
N LYS A 149 3.25 5.13 -11.92
CA LYS A 149 3.60 6.47 -11.43
C LYS A 149 4.86 6.49 -10.59
N ASN A 150 5.46 5.31 -10.32
CA ASN A 150 6.51 5.08 -9.34
C ASN A 150 6.21 5.84 -8.01
N LEU A 151 5.03 5.57 -7.45
CA LEU A 151 4.42 6.35 -6.37
C LEU A 151 4.03 5.44 -5.20
N ILE A 152 4.41 5.80 -3.98
CA ILE A 152 3.94 5.17 -2.73
C ILE A 152 3.00 6.11 -1.98
N VAL A 153 1.92 5.58 -1.42
CA VAL A 153 0.85 6.40 -0.82
C VAL A 153 0.42 5.86 0.54
N PHE A 154 0.38 6.75 1.52
CA PHE A 154 0.00 6.46 2.90
C PHE A 154 -1.10 7.43 3.35
N PRO A 155 -2.38 7.09 3.14
CA PRO A 155 -3.53 7.82 3.69
C PRO A 155 -3.40 8.14 5.17
N ALA A 156 -3.92 9.29 5.60
CA ALA A 156 -3.87 9.76 6.99
C ALA A 156 -4.37 8.72 8.01
N ALA A 157 -5.37 7.91 7.66
CA ALA A 157 -5.94 6.91 8.56
C ALA A 157 -5.07 5.67 8.77
N ILE A 158 -4.05 5.37 7.96
CA ILE A 158 -3.06 4.33 8.35
C ILE A 158 -2.02 4.88 9.33
N LEU A 159 -1.87 6.21 9.40
CA LEU A 159 -0.89 6.91 10.24
C LEU A 159 -1.45 7.14 11.66
N GLN A 160 -1.90 6.06 12.29
CA GLN A 160 -2.40 6.02 13.66
C GLN A 160 -2.12 4.66 14.30
N ALA A 161 -2.27 4.56 15.63
CA ALA A 161 -2.00 3.33 16.34
C ALA A 161 -2.91 2.19 15.84
N PRO A 162 -2.39 0.95 15.68
CA PRO A 162 -1.07 0.47 16.11
C PRO A 162 0.08 0.71 15.12
N PHE A 163 -0.19 1.17 13.90
CA PHE A 163 0.86 1.35 12.89
C PHE A 163 1.81 2.48 13.27
N TYR A 164 1.26 3.60 13.72
CA TYR A 164 2.01 4.82 13.99
C TYR A 164 1.47 5.61 15.18
N ASP A 165 2.35 6.16 16.01
CA ASP A 165 1.98 7.15 17.02
C ASP A 165 3.20 8.04 17.30
N LEU A 166 2.99 9.34 17.50
CA LEU A 166 4.07 10.26 17.90
C LEU A 166 4.62 9.91 19.29
N HIS A 167 3.82 9.23 20.12
CA HIS A 167 4.14 8.88 21.50
C HIS A 167 4.54 7.41 21.66
N GLN A 168 4.48 6.57 20.62
CA GLN A 168 5.03 5.22 20.68
C GLN A 168 6.54 5.22 20.39
N SER A 169 7.26 4.21 20.88
CA SER A 169 8.71 4.12 20.68
C SER A 169 9.09 4.09 19.20
N SER A 170 10.33 4.51 18.89
CA SER A 170 10.81 4.50 17.51
C SER A 170 10.79 3.08 16.94
N SER A 171 11.16 2.09 17.77
CA SER A 171 11.12 0.66 17.44
C SER A 171 9.72 0.17 17.10
N ALA A 172 8.69 0.54 17.87
CA ALA A 172 7.31 0.20 17.57
C ALA A 172 6.83 0.87 16.27
N ASN A 173 7.21 2.14 16.04
CA ASN A 173 6.93 2.84 14.78
C ASN A 173 7.56 2.15 13.58
N TYR A 174 8.82 1.71 13.66
CA TYR A 174 9.45 0.97 12.57
C TYR A 174 8.88 -0.44 12.38
N GLY A 175 8.44 -1.12 13.45
CA GLY A 175 7.74 -2.40 13.36
C GLY A 175 6.32 -2.29 12.82
N GLY A 176 5.69 -1.11 12.94
CA GLY A 176 4.39 -0.78 12.39
C GLY A 176 4.50 -0.11 11.02
N ILE A 177 4.36 1.21 10.99
CA ILE A 177 4.36 1.99 9.75
C ILE A 177 5.68 1.91 8.99
N GLY A 178 6.82 1.72 9.68
CA GLY A 178 8.10 1.53 8.99
C GLY A 178 8.13 0.27 8.13
N ALA A 179 7.58 -0.85 8.63
CA ALA A 179 7.44 -2.08 7.86
C ALA A 179 6.51 -1.89 6.67
N VAL A 180 5.39 -1.17 6.84
CA VAL A 180 4.48 -0.83 5.74
C VAL A 180 5.15 0.07 4.71
N ILE A 181 5.88 1.12 5.12
CA ILE A 181 6.65 1.98 4.21
C ILE A 181 7.65 1.15 3.40
N ALA A 182 8.37 0.27 4.08
CA ALA A 182 9.36 -0.58 3.45
C ALA A 182 8.74 -1.60 2.50
N HIS A 183 7.55 -2.13 2.82
CA HIS A 183 6.75 -3.01 1.96
C HIS A 183 6.36 -2.28 0.67
N GLU A 184 5.81 -1.06 0.76
CA GLU A 184 5.45 -0.28 -0.44
C GLU A 184 6.66 0.09 -1.32
N ILE A 185 7.84 0.32 -0.72
CA ILE A 185 9.07 0.52 -1.49
C ILE A 185 9.52 -0.79 -2.17
N SER A 186 9.37 -1.94 -1.50
CA SER A 186 9.70 -3.24 -2.09
C SER A 186 8.84 -3.57 -3.31
N HIS A 187 7.59 -3.12 -3.37
CA HIS A 187 6.75 -3.29 -4.56
C HIS A 187 7.35 -2.65 -5.82
N ALA A 188 8.25 -1.67 -5.70
CA ALA A 188 8.99 -1.16 -6.86
C ALA A 188 9.93 -2.22 -7.48
N PHE A 189 10.23 -3.31 -6.77
CA PHE A 189 11.18 -4.35 -7.15
C PHE A 189 10.62 -5.77 -7.01
N ASP A 190 9.32 -5.92 -6.70
CA ASP A 190 8.66 -7.22 -6.68
C ASP A 190 8.48 -7.80 -8.10
N THR A 191 7.82 -8.96 -8.21
CA THR A 191 7.63 -9.65 -9.50
C THR A 191 6.88 -8.83 -10.56
N ASN A 192 6.12 -7.82 -10.16
CA ASN A 192 5.39 -6.92 -11.05
C ASN A 192 6.16 -5.61 -11.26
N GLY A 193 6.50 -4.91 -10.17
CA GLY A 193 7.17 -3.62 -10.20
C GLY A 193 8.55 -3.67 -10.82
N ALA A 194 9.27 -4.79 -10.72
CA ALA A 194 10.55 -5.00 -11.39
C ALA A 194 10.49 -4.84 -12.92
N SER A 195 9.30 -4.91 -13.53
CA SER A 195 9.11 -4.74 -14.99
C SER A 195 8.97 -3.27 -15.42
N PHE A 196 8.91 -2.34 -14.46
CA PHE A 196 8.71 -0.91 -14.70
C PHE A 196 9.99 -0.13 -14.41
N ASP A 197 10.33 0.83 -15.26
CA ASP A 197 11.44 1.75 -15.06
C ASP A 197 11.10 2.88 -14.06
N GLU A 198 12.01 3.83 -13.90
CA GLU A 198 11.88 4.96 -12.98
C GLU A 198 10.73 5.93 -13.33
N ASN A 199 10.27 5.90 -14.59
CA ASN A 199 9.18 6.72 -15.11
C ASN A 199 7.84 5.97 -15.09
N GLY A 200 7.82 4.72 -14.63
CA GLY A 200 6.65 3.86 -14.64
C GLY A 200 6.29 3.31 -16.01
N SER A 201 7.26 3.22 -16.93
CA SER A 201 7.10 2.57 -18.22
C SER A 201 7.50 1.10 -18.15
N LEU A 202 6.75 0.22 -18.80
CA LEU A 202 7.16 -1.18 -18.98
C LEU A 202 8.42 -1.22 -19.84
N LYS A 203 9.54 -1.61 -19.23
CA LYS A 203 10.85 -1.62 -19.87
C LYS A 203 11.74 -2.63 -19.18
N ASP A 204 12.42 -3.45 -19.97
CA ASP A 204 13.45 -4.32 -19.44
C ASP A 204 14.72 -3.49 -19.15
N TRP A 205 15.11 -3.46 -17.88
CA TRP A 205 16.31 -2.79 -17.38
C TRP A 205 17.25 -3.76 -16.67
N TRP A 206 16.96 -5.07 -16.74
CA TRP A 206 17.75 -6.12 -16.13
C TRP A 206 18.85 -6.60 -17.09
N THR A 207 19.97 -7.05 -16.53
CA THR A 207 20.82 -7.99 -17.26
C THR A 207 20.21 -9.39 -17.22
N GLU A 208 20.53 -10.23 -18.20
CA GLU A 208 20.00 -11.60 -18.26
C GLU A 208 20.37 -12.43 -17.01
N SER A 209 21.60 -12.29 -16.52
CA SER A 209 22.06 -12.99 -15.31
C SER A 209 21.34 -12.51 -14.06
N ASP A 210 21.12 -11.21 -13.92
CA ASP A 210 20.43 -10.65 -12.75
C ASP A 210 18.95 -11.05 -12.76
N TYR A 211 18.30 -11.05 -13.93
CA TYR A 211 16.92 -11.50 -14.03
C TYR A 211 16.77 -13.01 -13.75
N ALA A 212 17.74 -13.82 -14.18
CA ALA A 212 17.77 -15.24 -13.83
C ALA A 212 17.90 -15.44 -12.32
N ALA A 213 18.81 -14.71 -11.66
CA ALA A 213 18.98 -14.76 -10.21
C ALA A 213 17.74 -14.25 -9.45
N PHE A 214 17.09 -13.20 -9.95
CA PHE A 214 15.83 -12.68 -9.41
C PHE A 214 14.72 -13.74 -9.45
N LYS A 215 14.56 -14.43 -10.59
CA LYS A 215 13.60 -15.54 -10.72
C LYS A 215 13.92 -16.70 -9.78
N GLU A 216 15.18 -17.08 -9.62
CA GLU A 216 15.57 -18.15 -8.69
C GLU A 216 15.22 -17.78 -7.23
N LYS A 217 15.53 -16.55 -6.81
CA LYS A 217 15.21 -16.07 -5.46
C LYS A 217 13.69 -15.97 -5.23
N THR A 218 12.96 -15.47 -6.23
CA THR A 218 11.49 -15.42 -6.22
C THR A 218 10.89 -16.82 -6.12
N GLN A 219 11.44 -17.80 -6.83
CA GLN A 219 10.98 -19.19 -6.75
C GLN A 219 11.15 -19.77 -5.34
N LYS A 220 12.24 -19.44 -4.63
CA LYS A 220 12.42 -19.84 -3.23
C LYS A 220 11.33 -19.27 -2.31
N VAL A 221 10.85 -18.06 -2.57
CA VAL A 221 9.73 -17.46 -1.82
C VAL A 221 8.42 -18.17 -2.16
N ILE A 222 8.18 -18.52 -3.43
CA ILE A 222 7.03 -19.34 -3.82
C ILE A 222 7.05 -20.66 -3.05
N ASP A 223 8.16 -21.40 -3.14
CA ASP A 223 8.32 -22.71 -2.51
C ASP A 223 8.23 -22.64 -0.98
N GLN A 224 8.66 -21.52 -0.39
CA GLN A 224 8.54 -21.31 1.05
C GLN A 224 7.08 -21.25 1.49
N PHE A 225 6.20 -20.57 0.75
CA PHE A 225 4.81 -20.32 1.15
C PHE A 225 3.81 -21.34 0.59
N ASP A 226 4.11 -21.94 -0.55
CA ASP A 226 3.16 -22.81 -1.27
C ASP A 226 2.73 -24.02 -0.42
N GLY A 227 1.42 -24.26 -0.37
CA GLY A 227 0.85 -25.39 0.35
C GLY A 227 0.80 -25.27 1.87
N GLN A 228 1.33 -24.19 2.47
CA GLN A 228 1.16 -23.95 3.91
C GLN A 228 -0.33 -23.77 4.26
N ASP A 229 -0.76 -24.30 5.41
CA ASP A 229 -2.12 -24.11 5.91
C ASP A 229 -2.17 -23.00 6.97
N SER A 230 -3.05 -22.03 6.77
CA SER A 230 -3.43 -21.02 7.77
C SER A 230 -4.89 -21.22 8.16
N TYR A 231 -5.14 -22.15 9.09
CA TYR A 231 -6.47 -22.45 9.62
C TYR A 231 -7.52 -22.81 8.54
N GLY A 232 -7.13 -23.65 7.59
CA GLY A 232 -7.98 -24.09 6.47
C GLY A 232 -7.92 -23.21 5.22
N ALA A 233 -7.05 -22.19 5.21
CA ALA A 233 -6.61 -21.47 4.02
C ALA A 233 -5.26 -22.04 3.56
N THR A 234 -5.27 -22.87 2.51
CA THR A 234 -4.05 -23.35 1.87
C THR A 234 -3.48 -22.26 0.98
N ILE A 235 -2.26 -21.82 1.27
CA ILE A 235 -1.59 -20.73 0.58
C ILE A 235 -1.14 -21.19 -0.82
N ASN A 236 -1.41 -20.36 -1.83
CA ASN A 236 -0.84 -20.50 -3.16
C ASN A 236 0.37 -19.57 -3.27
N GLY A 237 1.58 -20.13 -3.17
CA GLY A 237 2.80 -19.35 -3.10
C GLY A 237 3.04 -18.53 -4.36
N LYS A 238 2.52 -18.97 -5.51
CA LYS A 238 2.61 -18.23 -6.78
C LYS A 238 1.64 -17.05 -6.83
N LEU A 239 0.45 -17.19 -6.24
CA LEU A 239 -0.52 -16.11 -6.13
C LEU A 239 0.02 -14.99 -5.23
N THR A 240 0.68 -15.36 -4.13
CA THR A 240 1.07 -14.40 -3.09
C THR A 240 2.50 -13.89 -3.18
N VAL A 241 3.25 -14.28 -4.21
CA VAL A 241 4.70 -14.02 -4.26
C VAL A 241 5.04 -12.54 -4.28
N SER A 242 4.25 -11.67 -4.92
CA SER A 242 4.50 -10.23 -4.95
C SER A 242 4.48 -9.64 -3.54
N GLU A 243 3.43 -9.96 -2.78
CA GLU A 243 3.24 -9.50 -1.40
C GLU A 243 4.26 -10.12 -0.45
N ASN A 244 4.54 -11.42 -0.59
CA ASN A 244 5.51 -12.11 0.25
C ASN A 244 6.94 -11.55 0.07
N VAL A 245 7.32 -11.19 -1.17
CA VAL A 245 8.60 -10.52 -1.43
C VAL A 245 8.59 -9.12 -0.79
N ALA A 246 7.48 -8.39 -0.90
CA ALA A 246 7.34 -7.07 -0.29
C ALA A 246 7.41 -7.10 1.24
N ASP A 247 6.79 -8.08 1.89
CA ASP A 247 6.86 -8.27 3.34
C ASP A 247 8.25 -8.68 3.82
N LEU A 248 8.88 -9.68 3.18
CA LEU A 248 10.22 -10.15 3.56
C LEU A 248 11.27 -9.05 3.37
N GLY A 249 11.23 -8.35 2.23
CA GLY A 249 12.10 -7.21 1.97
C GLY A 249 11.82 -6.05 2.91
N GLY A 250 10.52 -5.75 3.11
CA GLY A 250 10.02 -4.68 3.94
C GLY A 250 10.44 -4.80 5.40
N ILE A 251 10.16 -5.93 6.05
CA ILE A 251 10.54 -6.14 7.45
C ILE A 251 12.06 -6.08 7.65
N ALA A 252 12.83 -6.64 6.71
CA ALA A 252 14.28 -6.63 6.79
C ALA A 252 14.85 -5.21 6.65
N ALA A 253 14.31 -4.39 5.75
CA ALA A 253 14.72 -2.98 5.61
C ALA A 253 14.26 -2.14 6.81
N ALA A 254 13.03 -2.33 7.29
CA ALA A 254 12.52 -1.60 8.45
C ALA A 254 13.30 -1.89 9.73
N LEU A 255 13.75 -3.14 9.91
CA LEU A 255 14.62 -3.49 11.04
C LEU A 255 15.98 -2.80 10.95
N GLU A 256 16.57 -2.70 9.76
CA GLU A 256 17.83 -1.96 9.56
C GLU A 256 17.66 -0.45 9.78
N ALA A 257 16.49 0.10 9.49
CA ALA A 257 16.16 1.48 9.85
C ALA A 257 16.02 1.65 11.37
N ALA A 258 15.29 0.74 12.03
CA ALA A 258 15.07 0.77 13.48
C ALA A 258 16.38 0.71 14.28
N LYS A 259 17.35 -0.11 13.84
CA LYS A 259 18.68 -0.23 14.45
C LYS A 259 19.50 1.07 14.44
N ARG A 260 19.12 2.07 13.63
CA ARG A 260 19.79 3.38 13.60
C ARG A 260 19.36 4.29 14.75
N GLU A 261 18.24 3.96 15.39
CA GLU A 261 17.68 4.74 16.48
C GLU A 261 18.39 4.37 17.79
N ALA A 262 18.67 5.38 18.62
CA ALA A 262 19.42 5.19 19.86
C ALA A 262 18.65 4.33 20.89
N ASP A 263 17.32 4.32 20.80
CA ASP A 263 16.38 3.58 21.64
C ASP A 263 15.93 2.25 21.00
N PHE A 264 16.73 1.67 20.10
CA PHE A 264 16.35 0.44 19.42
C PHE A 264 16.06 -0.72 20.40
N SER A 265 14.89 -1.32 20.23
CA SER A 265 14.41 -2.51 20.92
C SER A 265 13.84 -3.48 19.89
N ALA A 266 14.55 -4.60 19.67
CA ALA A 266 14.07 -5.66 18.80
C ALA A 266 12.73 -6.25 19.28
N GLU A 267 12.54 -6.33 20.60
CA GLU A 267 11.30 -6.82 21.20
C GLU A 267 10.12 -5.93 20.82
N GLU A 268 10.23 -4.61 21.01
CA GLU A 268 9.15 -3.67 20.68
C GLU A 268 8.86 -3.62 19.18
N PHE A 269 9.91 -3.72 18.35
CA PHE A 269 9.78 -3.81 16.90
C PHE A 269 8.96 -5.04 16.47
N PHE A 270 9.38 -6.24 16.87
CA PHE A 270 8.71 -7.48 16.44
C PHE A 270 7.35 -7.67 17.11
N TYR A 271 7.17 -7.18 18.35
CA TYR A 271 5.88 -7.17 19.01
C TYR A 271 4.88 -6.29 18.25
N ASN A 272 5.27 -5.08 17.86
CA ASN A 272 4.34 -4.20 17.12
C ASN A 272 4.10 -4.69 15.69
N PHE A 273 5.11 -5.29 15.03
CA PHE A 273 4.92 -5.96 13.74
C PHE A 273 3.88 -7.08 13.83
N GLY A 274 3.97 -7.97 14.83
CA GLY A 274 2.94 -8.98 15.07
C GLY A 274 1.56 -8.40 15.41
N ARG A 275 1.52 -7.22 16.05
CA ARG A 275 0.28 -6.53 16.44
C ARG A 275 -0.47 -5.96 15.23
N ILE A 276 0.22 -5.39 14.24
CA ILE A 276 -0.44 -4.80 13.06
C ILE A 276 -1.12 -5.85 12.18
N TRP A 277 -0.64 -7.10 12.20
CA TRP A 277 -1.20 -8.23 11.44
C TRP A 277 -2.29 -9.01 12.19
N ARG A 278 -2.72 -8.55 13.36
CA ARG A 278 -3.74 -9.27 14.15
C ARG A 278 -5.07 -9.32 13.40
N MET A 279 -5.35 -10.47 12.80
CA MET A 279 -6.58 -10.76 12.09
C MET A 279 -7.22 -12.05 12.60
N LYS A 280 -8.55 -12.11 12.55
CA LYS A 280 -9.30 -13.35 12.75
C LYS A 280 -10.45 -13.38 11.74
N GLY A 281 -10.40 -14.35 10.82
CA GLY A 281 -11.45 -14.58 9.83
C GLY A 281 -12.37 -15.74 10.19
N ARG A 282 -13.53 -15.80 9.53
CA ARG A 282 -14.37 -17.01 9.50
C ARG A 282 -13.78 -18.02 8.51
N PRO A 283 -13.94 -19.33 8.71
CA PRO A 283 -13.37 -20.33 7.80
C PRO A 283 -13.74 -20.14 6.33
N GLU A 284 -14.99 -19.76 6.03
CA GLU A 284 -15.44 -19.48 4.66
C GLU A 284 -14.73 -18.26 4.07
N PHE A 285 -14.53 -17.23 4.89
CA PHE A 285 -13.81 -16.02 4.47
C PHE A 285 -12.32 -16.29 4.25
N MET A 286 -11.67 -17.06 5.13
CA MET A 286 -10.27 -17.45 4.96
C MET A 286 -10.07 -18.28 3.67
N LYS A 287 -11.00 -19.21 3.38
CA LYS A 287 -10.99 -19.97 2.11
C LYS A 287 -11.18 -19.08 0.89
N LEU A 288 -12.05 -18.07 0.98
CA LEU A 288 -12.23 -17.10 -0.08
C LEU A 288 -10.91 -16.33 -0.32
N LEU A 289 -10.30 -15.77 0.72
CA LEU A 289 -9.05 -15.01 0.60
C LEU A 289 -7.93 -15.86 -0.01
N ALA A 290 -7.75 -17.10 0.46
CA ALA A 290 -6.76 -18.03 -0.11
C ALA A 290 -6.88 -18.26 -1.62
N SER A 291 -8.07 -18.02 -2.19
CA SER A 291 -8.34 -18.22 -3.62
C SER A 291 -8.25 -16.96 -4.49
N VAL A 292 -8.31 -15.75 -3.90
CA VAL A 292 -8.41 -14.49 -4.67
C VAL A 292 -7.52 -13.36 -4.17
N ASP A 293 -7.04 -13.44 -2.93
CA ASP A 293 -6.19 -12.42 -2.34
C ASP A 293 -4.73 -12.72 -2.66
N VAL A 294 -3.99 -11.68 -3.02
CA VAL A 294 -2.54 -11.78 -3.26
C VAL A 294 -1.75 -11.73 -1.95
N HIS A 295 -2.37 -11.34 -0.84
CA HIS A 295 -1.70 -11.33 0.46
C HIS A 295 -1.79 -12.70 1.12
N ALA A 296 -0.68 -13.17 1.70
CA ALA A 296 -0.71 -14.36 2.54
C ALA A 296 -1.49 -14.09 3.85
N PRO A 297 -2.25 -15.08 4.36
CA PRO A 297 -3.02 -14.98 5.60
C PRO A 297 -2.20 -15.09 6.88
#